data_AF-A0A510XRG1-F1
#
_entry.id   AF-A0A510XRG1-F1
#
_cell.length_a   1.000
_cell.length_b   1.000
_cell.length_c   1.000
_cell.angle_alpha   90.00
_cell.angle_beta   90.00
_cell.angle_gamma   90.00
#
_symmetry.space_group_name_H-M   'P 1'
#
loop_
_entity.id
_entity.type
_entity.pdbx_description
1 polymer ?
#
loop_
_entity_poly.entity_id
_entity_poly.type
_entity_poly.pdbx_seq_one_letter_code
_entity_poly.pdbx_strand_id
1 'polypeptide(L)'
;MTEHESMHELIIKWHNTKKWAELLICEKLNLSNAEDILLPENRGKKPITGTEWFYRTHGKGVDIFKEGNKGGIDFNFGSEKLDSYKLKGFMIKQLNDGNLIKKNYRQLLQDSNLWDSTFSIIQTEI
;
A
#
# COMPACT_ATOMS: atom_id res chain seq x y z
N MET A 1 17.13 -9.37 10.46
CA MET A 1 15.99 -8.55 10.87
C MET A 1 15.07 -9.43 11.68
N THR A 2 14.65 -8.93 12.83
CA THR A 2 13.55 -9.51 13.60
C THR A 2 12.21 -9.20 12.93
N GLU A 3 11.16 -9.86 13.38
CA GLU A 3 9.79 -9.63 12.94
C GLU A 3 9.32 -8.21 13.30
N HIS A 4 9.70 -7.73 14.49
CA HIS A 4 9.41 -6.35 14.94
C HIS A 4 10.10 -5.32 14.04
N GLU A 5 11.40 -5.47 13.78
CA GLU A 5 12.15 -4.61 12.85
C GLU A 5 11.55 -4.62 11.44
N SER A 6 11.16 -5.81 10.95
CA SER A 6 10.58 -5.98 9.63
C SER A 6 9.21 -5.31 9.50
N MET A 7 8.37 -5.42 10.53
CA MET A 7 7.07 -4.75 10.57
C MET A 7 7.22 -3.23 10.66
N HIS A 8 8.14 -2.74 11.49
CA HIS A 8 8.42 -1.31 11.60
C HIS A 8 8.90 -0.71 10.27
N GLU A 9 9.84 -1.38 9.58
CA GLU A 9 10.26 -0.99 8.23
C GLU A 9 9.10 -1.00 7.23
N LEU A 10 8.23 -2.02 7.30
CA LEU A 10 7.08 -2.15 6.41
C LEU A 10 6.08 -1.00 6.58
N ILE A 11 5.81 -0.57 7.81
CA ILE A 11 4.94 0.56 8.13
C ILE A 11 5.50 1.85 7.56
N ILE A 12 6.79 2.14 7.79
CA ILE A 12 7.46 3.31 7.20
C ILE A 12 7.36 3.28 5.68
N LYS A 13 7.64 2.12 5.06
CA LYS A 13 7.54 1.94 3.61
C LYS A 13 6.12 2.14 3.09
N TRP A 14 5.10 1.73 3.86
CA TRP A 14 3.70 1.94 3.52
C TRP A 14 3.37 3.43 3.46
N HIS A 15 3.74 4.21 4.50
CA HIS A 15 3.49 5.66 4.51
C HIS A 15 4.21 6.39 3.37
N ASN A 16 5.48 6.03 3.12
CA ASN A 16 6.24 6.59 2.00
C ASN A 16 5.61 6.24 0.64
N THR A 17 5.12 5.01 0.48
CA THR A 17 4.46 4.57 -0.76
C THR A 17 3.10 5.23 -0.91
N LYS A 18 2.35 5.48 0.17
CA LYS A 18 1.08 6.23 0.11
C LYS A 18 1.32 7.64 -0.42
N LYS A 19 2.30 8.36 0.14
CA LYS A 19 2.65 9.71 -0.31
C LYS A 19 3.10 9.73 -1.77
N TRP A 20 3.92 8.74 -2.18
CA TRP A 20 4.30 8.58 -3.58
C TRP A 20 3.08 8.33 -4.48
N ALA A 21 2.14 7.49 -4.07
CA ALA A 21 0.94 7.18 -4.85
C ALA A 21 0.04 8.41 -5.00
N GLU A 22 -0.13 9.21 -3.96
CA GLU A 22 -0.86 10.48 -4.02
C GLU A 22 -0.22 11.44 -5.03
N LEU A 23 1.12 11.59 -5.01
CA LEU A 23 1.84 12.41 -5.99
C LEU A 23 1.69 11.87 -7.42
N LEU A 24 1.83 10.55 -7.61
CA LEU A 24 1.64 9.91 -8.91
C LEU A 24 0.26 10.20 -9.49
N ILE A 25 -0.78 10.11 -8.66
CA ILE A 25 -2.16 10.40 -9.04
C ILE A 25 -2.28 11.86 -9.50
N CYS A 26 -1.84 12.82 -8.68
CA CYS A 26 -1.93 14.24 -9.02
C CYS A 26 -1.20 14.56 -10.32
N GLU A 27 0.06 14.11 -10.46
CA GLU A 27 0.89 14.40 -11.62
C GLU A 27 0.36 13.77 -12.91
N LYS A 28 -0.09 12.52 -12.87
CA LYS A 28 -0.46 11.77 -14.08
C LYS A 28 -1.90 11.97 -14.51
N LEU A 29 -2.79 12.35 -13.59
CA LEU A 29 -4.19 12.64 -13.89
C LEU A 29 -4.48 14.14 -13.92
N ASN A 30 -3.46 14.99 -13.73
CA ASN A 30 -3.59 16.45 -13.68
C ASN A 30 -4.65 16.89 -12.66
N LEU A 31 -4.57 16.32 -11.45
CA LEU A 31 -5.47 16.60 -10.34
C LEU A 31 -4.75 17.46 -9.30
N SER A 32 -5.47 18.43 -8.72
CA SER A 32 -4.95 19.26 -7.64
C SER A 32 -4.85 18.49 -6.32
N ASN A 33 -5.79 17.56 -6.09
CA ASN A 33 -5.81 16.67 -4.95
C ASN A 33 -5.97 15.21 -5.42
N ALA A 34 -5.21 14.29 -4.82
CA ALA A 34 -5.29 12.87 -5.15
C ALA A 34 -6.68 12.28 -4.88
N GLU A 35 -7.41 12.80 -3.88
CA GLU A 35 -8.78 12.36 -3.57
C GLU A 35 -9.77 12.64 -4.71
N ASP A 36 -9.47 13.59 -5.60
CA ASP A 36 -10.29 13.90 -6.79
C ASP A 36 -10.32 12.72 -7.79
N ILE A 37 -9.45 11.71 -7.62
CA ILE A 37 -9.56 10.45 -8.37
C ILE A 37 -10.88 9.73 -8.08
N LEU A 38 -11.55 10.04 -6.97
CA LEU A 38 -12.84 9.50 -6.59
C LEU A 38 -14.04 10.20 -7.26
N LEU A 39 -13.81 11.28 -8.03
CA LEU A 39 -14.87 11.91 -8.81
C LEU A 39 -15.40 10.95 -9.89
N PRO A 40 -16.69 11.03 -10.27
CA PRO A 40 -17.33 10.07 -11.17
C PRO A 40 -16.57 9.82 -12.49
N GLU A 41 -15.99 10.86 -13.08
CA GLU A 41 -15.20 10.82 -14.31
C GLU A 41 -13.89 10.04 -14.17
N ASN A 42 -13.32 10.01 -12.97
CA ASN A 42 -12.05 9.37 -12.66
C ASN A 42 -12.22 7.96 -12.11
N ARG A 43 -13.39 7.59 -11.59
CA ARG A 43 -13.65 6.26 -11.02
C ARG A 43 -13.44 5.11 -12.00
N GLY A 44 -13.22 3.93 -11.42
CA GLY A 44 -13.10 2.65 -12.10
C GLY A 44 -11.71 2.04 -11.94
N LYS A 45 -11.38 1.11 -12.84
CA LYS A 45 -10.05 0.53 -12.99
C LYS A 45 -9.46 1.02 -14.31
N LYS A 46 -8.39 1.80 -14.27
CA LYS A 46 -7.77 2.38 -15.48
C LYS A 46 -6.24 2.30 -15.42
N PRO A 47 -5.56 2.19 -16.58
CA PRO A 47 -4.12 2.41 -16.64
C PRO A 47 -3.78 3.88 -16.32
N ILE A 48 -2.62 4.10 -15.72
CA ILE A 48 -2.03 5.43 -15.57
C ILE A 48 -1.11 5.66 -16.77
N THR A 49 -1.60 6.45 -17.73
CA THR A 49 -0.93 6.69 -19.02
C THR A 49 0.53 7.10 -18.86
N GLY A 50 1.41 6.49 -19.66
CA GLY A 50 2.85 6.75 -19.64
C GLY A 50 3.60 6.10 -18.47
N THR A 51 2.98 5.14 -17.77
CA THR A 51 3.59 4.37 -16.69
C THR A 51 3.19 2.89 -16.78
N GLU A 52 3.85 2.03 -15.99
CA GLU A 52 3.46 0.63 -15.82
C GLU A 52 2.33 0.42 -14.79
N TRP A 53 1.83 1.50 -14.19
CA TRP A 53 0.87 1.46 -13.09
C TRP A 53 -0.58 1.52 -13.57
N PHE A 54 -1.44 0.86 -12.81
CA PHE A 54 -2.89 0.94 -12.89
C PHE A 54 -3.43 1.47 -11.58
N TYR A 55 -4.60 2.09 -11.62
CA TYR A 55 -5.40 2.33 -10.43
C TYR A 55 -6.74 1.61 -10.49
N ARG A 56 -7.29 1.31 -9.32
CA ARG A 56 -8.68 0.89 -9.13
C ARG A 56 -9.25 1.65 -7.95
N THR A 57 -10.20 2.55 -8.20
CA THR A 57 -10.95 3.22 -7.13
C THR A 57 -11.95 2.26 -6.51
N HIS A 58 -12.18 2.38 -5.21
CA HIS A 58 -13.22 1.69 -4.46
C HIS A 58 -13.72 2.61 -3.35
N GLY A 59 -14.94 2.43 -2.83
CA GLY A 59 -15.48 3.21 -1.69
C GLY A 59 -14.97 4.65 -1.57
N LYS A 60 -14.08 4.85 -0.58
CA LYS A 60 -13.34 6.11 -0.28
C LYS A 60 -11.82 5.97 -0.52
N GLY A 61 -11.38 5.03 -1.35
CA GLY A 61 -9.98 4.68 -1.51
C GLY A 61 -9.58 4.28 -2.93
N VAL A 62 -8.31 3.96 -3.05
CA VAL A 62 -7.69 3.60 -4.32
C VAL A 62 -6.61 2.55 -4.10
N ASP A 63 -6.58 1.60 -5.02
CA ASP A 63 -5.52 0.61 -5.16
C ASP A 63 -4.67 0.95 -6.38
N ILE A 64 -3.39 1.26 -6.17
CA ILE A 64 -2.37 1.43 -7.20
C ILE A 64 -1.56 0.15 -7.32
N PHE A 65 -1.40 -0.38 -8.53
CA PHE A 65 -0.74 -1.67 -8.75
C PHE A 65 -0.19 -1.84 -10.16
N LYS A 66 0.77 -2.74 -10.32
CA LYS A 66 1.17 -3.30 -11.62
C LYS A 66 0.43 -4.61 -11.87
N GLU A 67 0.42 -5.07 -13.12
CA GLU A 67 -0.11 -6.40 -13.45
C GLU A 67 0.55 -7.52 -12.63
N GLY A 68 -0.24 -8.55 -12.31
CA GLY A 68 0.21 -9.65 -11.46
C GLY A 68 0.27 -9.34 -9.96
N ASN A 69 -0.45 -8.32 -9.49
CA ASN A 69 -0.49 -7.91 -8.08
C ASN A 69 0.92 -7.60 -7.52
N LYS A 70 1.66 -6.79 -8.27
CA LYS A 70 3.01 -6.36 -7.93
C LYS A 70 3.02 -4.87 -7.59
N GLY A 71 3.79 -4.52 -6.56
CA GLY A 71 4.10 -3.15 -6.19
C GLY A 71 2.88 -2.32 -5.79
N GLY A 72 3.11 -1.02 -5.62
CA GLY A 72 2.04 -0.07 -5.32
C GLY A 72 1.43 -0.28 -3.93
N ILE A 73 0.19 0.17 -3.75
CA ILE A 73 -0.45 0.32 -2.44
C ILE A 73 -1.97 0.45 -2.56
N ASP A 74 -2.69 -0.09 -1.58
CA ASP A 74 -4.13 0.13 -1.38
C ASP A 74 -4.34 0.97 -0.10
N PHE A 75 -5.08 2.07 -0.22
CA PHE A 75 -5.37 2.98 0.89
C PHE A 75 -6.70 3.72 0.73
N ASN A 76 -7.21 4.25 1.83
CA ASN A 76 -8.37 5.14 1.86
C ASN A 76 -7.92 6.59 2.05
N PHE A 77 -8.58 7.51 1.38
CA PHE A 77 -8.43 8.95 1.66
C PHE A 77 -9.09 9.30 3.00
N GLY A 78 -8.58 10.35 3.65
CA GLY A 78 -9.07 10.83 4.95
C GLY A 78 -8.86 9.88 6.14
N SER A 79 -8.21 8.72 5.94
CA SER A 79 -7.84 7.81 7.02
C SER A 79 -6.31 7.72 7.12
N GLU A 80 -5.79 8.17 8.25
CA GLU A 80 -4.38 7.94 8.62
C GLU A 80 -4.19 6.60 9.34
N LYS A 81 -5.28 5.98 9.80
CA LYS A 81 -5.22 4.73 10.53
C LYS A 81 -4.77 3.60 9.60
N LEU A 82 -3.60 3.07 9.91
CA LEU A 82 -3.09 1.89 9.24
C LEU A 82 -3.94 0.67 9.60
N ASP A 83 -4.38 -0.03 8.55
CA ASP A 83 -5.19 -1.23 8.64
C ASP A 83 -4.29 -2.45 8.43
N SER A 84 -4.31 -3.39 9.38
CA SER A 84 -3.54 -4.65 9.34
C SER A 84 -3.72 -5.37 8.00
N TYR A 85 -4.96 -5.43 7.49
CA TYR A 85 -5.25 -6.09 6.22
C TYR A 85 -4.59 -5.39 5.03
N LYS A 86 -4.66 -4.05 4.98
CA LYS A 86 -4.02 -3.26 3.91
C LYS A 86 -2.51 -3.33 3.98
N LEU A 87 -1.93 -3.32 5.18
CA LEU A 87 -0.49 -3.47 5.37
C LEU A 87 -0.02 -4.86 4.91
N LYS A 88 -0.79 -5.91 5.20
CA LYS A 88 -0.48 -7.27 4.71
C LYS A 88 -0.57 -7.37 3.19
N GLY A 89 -1.62 -6.79 2.60
CA GLY A 89 -1.77 -6.69 1.15
C GLY A 89 -0.61 -5.94 0.49
N PHE A 90 -0.18 -4.84 1.10
CA PHE A 90 1.00 -4.09 0.70
C PHE A 90 2.27 -4.95 0.77
N MET A 91 2.53 -5.65 1.87
CA MET A 91 3.69 -6.56 2.00
C MET A 91 3.74 -7.56 0.85
N ILE A 92 2.62 -8.21 0.54
CA ILE A 92 2.52 -9.21 -0.53
C ILE A 92 2.86 -8.57 -1.89
N LYS A 93 2.29 -7.41 -2.20
CA LYS A 93 2.58 -6.66 -3.43
C LYS A 93 4.06 -6.33 -3.56
N GLN A 94 4.68 -5.86 -2.48
CA GLN A 94 6.10 -5.48 -2.49
C GLN A 94 7.04 -6.70 -2.59
N LEU A 95 6.67 -7.85 -1.99
CA LEU A 95 7.38 -9.12 -2.19
C LEU A 95 7.30 -9.59 -3.65
N ASN A 96 6.12 -9.49 -4.27
CA ASN A 96 5.91 -9.90 -5.66
C ASN A 96 6.65 -9.01 -6.67
N ASP A 97 6.90 -7.75 -6.32
CA ASP A 97 7.66 -6.78 -7.13
C ASP A 97 9.18 -6.86 -6.89
N GLY A 98 9.63 -7.70 -5.95
CA GLY A 98 11.04 -7.81 -5.57
C GLY A 98 11.57 -6.67 -4.69
N ASN A 99 10.69 -5.79 -4.20
CA ASN A 99 11.06 -4.65 -3.35
C ASN A 99 11.31 -5.04 -1.88
N LEU A 100 10.92 -6.23 -1.47
CA LEU A 100 11.19 -6.79 -0.13
C LEU A 100 11.95 -8.11 -0.24
N ILE A 101 12.92 -8.31 0.65
CA ILE A 101 13.68 -9.55 0.73
C ILE A 101 12.85 -10.59 1.48
N LYS A 102 12.34 -11.61 0.76
CA LYS A 102 11.45 -12.64 1.32
C LYS A 102 11.96 -13.30 2.61
N LYS A 103 13.27 -13.48 2.78
CA LYS A 103 13.87 -14.04 3.99
C LYS A 103 13.49 -13.26 5.25
N ASN A 104 13.40 -11.93 5.17
CA ASN A 104 13.13 -11.07 6.32
C ASN A 104 11.65 -11.10 6.72
N TYR A 105 10.76 -11.33 5.76
CA TYR A 105 9.30 -11.28 5.97
C TYR A 105 8.65 -12.66 6.03
N ARG A 106 9.43 -13.74 5.92
CA ARG A 106 8.89 -15.10 5.77
C ARG A 106 8.01 -15.51 6.94
N GLN A 107 8.41 -15.23 8.19
CA GLN A 107 7.64 -15.61 9.37
C GLN A 107 6.33 -14.84 9.44
N LEU A 108 6.39 -13.51 9.28
CA LEU A 108 5.22 -12.62 9.20
C LEU A 108 4.24 -13.02 8.08
N LEU A 109 4.74 -13.56 6.96
CA LEU A 109 3.91 -14.06 5.87
C LEU A 109 3.21 -15.39 6.21
N GLN A 110 3.87 -16.27 6.97
CA GLN A 110 3.44 -17.65 7.22
C GLN A 110 2.59 -17.81 8.48
N ASP A 111 2.78 -16.94 9.47
CA ASP A 111 2.11 -17.03 10.76
C ASP A 111 1.22 -15.80 11.00
N SER A 112 -0.10 -16.02 10.97
CA SER A 112 -1.08 -14.95 11.20
C SER A 112 -1.09 -14.46 12.64
N ASN A 113 -0.85 -15.34 13.62
CA ASN A 113 -0.85 -14.94 15.04
C ASN A 113 0.36 -14.07 15.33
N LEU A 114 1.52 -14.44 14.80
CA LEU A 114 2.72 -13.61 14.86
C LEU A 114 2.47 -12.25 14.19
N TRP A 115 1.92 -12.23 12.97
CA TRP A 115 1.54 -10.98 12.30
C TRP A 115 0.66 -10.07 13.17
N ASP A 116 -0.45 -10.62 13.71
CA ASP A 116 -1.42 -9.84 14.49
C ASP A 116 -0.82 -9.33 15.80
N SER A 117 -0.03 -10.17 16.49
CA SER A 117 0.66 -9.78 17.72
C SER A 117 1.71 -8.69 17.47
N THR A 118 2.56 -8.83 16.46
CA THR A 118 3.61 -7.85 16.13
C THR A 118 3.01 -6.52 15.66
N PHE A 119 1.96 -6.56 14.83
CA PHE A 119 1.25 -5.36 14.40
C PHE A 119 0.61 -4.62 15.59
N SER A 120 -0.04 -5.36 16.50
CA SER A 120 -0.69 -4.78 17.68
C SER A 120 0.31 -4.11 18.61
N ILE A 121 1.48 -4.72 18.85
CA ILE A 121 2.56 -4.14 19.66
C ILE A 121 3.01 -2.81 19.04
N ILE A 122 3.34 -2.82 17.75
CA ILE A 122 3.86 -1.61 17.09
C ILE A 122 2.81 -0.50 17.05
N GLN A 123 1.52 -0.81 16.91
CA GLN A 123 0.45 0.20 17.00
C GLN A 123 0.37 0.91 18.36
N THR A 124 0.98 0.38 19.42
CA THR A 124 1.08 1.06 20.72
C THR A 124 2.32 1.94 20.86
N GLU A 125 3.28 1.82 19.95
CA GLU A 125 4.57 2.52 19.95
C GLU A 125 4.56 3.79 19.07
N ILE A 126 3.60 3.90 18.13
CA ILE A 126 3.39 5.03 17.20
C ILE A 126 2.12 5.80 17.55
#